data_AF-A0A937UKB4-F1
#
_entry.id   AF-A0A937UKB4-F1
#
_cell.length_a   1.000
_cell.length_b   1.000
_cell.length_c   1.000
_cell.angle_alpha   90.00
_cell.angle_beta   90.00
_cell.angle_gamma   90.00
#
_symmetry.space_group_name_H-M   'P 1'
#
loop_
_entity.id
_entity.type
_entity.pdbx_description
1 polymer ?
#
loop_
_entity_poly.entity_id
_entity_poly.type
_entity_poly.pdbx_seq_one_letter_code
_entity_poly.pdbx_strand_id
1 'polypeptide(L)'
;MINLKVCRVCLVVVIIVSFTIGFGVPYATATSNCDRAQHLFFAAQNFMHKDRAAHNYLKAIRLCPGFIRPYELIGNYYRKEGFNGKAIEFFTKAAELGSVNYKLYYLLASLFYKNGDLDMAHRHLNKSLSIRSDYPKALALKAKIERATDTTGPQIRLYEPATPHGIRVSFRNEIMTVRGLVTDMSGVGWLKINNQEALLEKDGRFLIDIPLIVGLNNMQIEATDKAGNRSTLSVSVKREAQPKIAATLSAEEKKAEMERKKRLAAEKERREKIEAELAEQKEMEARMARQKELEAEQAKQKAEEAERVRRKEIETKIARQKKQKEELARQKAAKAESARLEALEAKRIRQEKLETEQARKKAEEARLAKKKAEEAERARRKTLAAIKAKKEKLIAELAKAKTLEAELAKQSAAAMGP
;
A
#
# COMPACT_ATOMS: atom_id res chain seq x y z
N MET A 1 29.56 50.33 31.18
CA MET A 1 28.40 50.71 32.02
C MET A 1 27.65 51.84 31.34
N ILE A 2 26.33 51.84 31.48
CA ILE A 2 25.33 52.85 31.08
C ILE A 2 24.66 52.60 29.71
N ASN A 3 23.40 52.16 29.85
CA ASN A 3 22.33 52.00 28.88
C ASN A 3 21.95 53.30 28.16
N LEU A 4 21.40 53.18 26.95
CA LEU A 4 20.24 53.98 26.57
C LEU A 4 19.32 53.22 25.60
N LYS A 5 18.11 52.94 26.06
CA LYS A 5 16.94 52.63 25.24
C LYS A 5 16.50 53.90 24.49
N VAL A 6 15.75 53.73 23.39
CA VAL A 6 14.47 54.38 23.06
C VAL A 6 14.33 54.78 21.57
N CYS A 7 13.33 54.13 20.93
CA CYS A 7 12.34 54.59 19.95
C CYS A 7 12.65 55.32 18.62
N ARG A 8 11.75 54.98 17.67
CA ARG A 8 11.15 55.75 16.55
C ARG A 8 12.02 55.88 15.30
N VAL A 9 11.71 55.15 14.23
CA VAL A 9 10.67 55.47 13.21
C VAL A 9 10.86 56.87 12.64
N CYS A 10 11.58 56.96 11.52
CA CYS A 10 11.47 57.93 10.41
C CYS A 10 12.41 57.40 9.31
N LEU A 11 11.90 56.72 8.27
CA LEU A 11 11.32 57.26 7.05
C LEU A 11 12.37 57.91 6.13
N VAL A 12 12.76 57.11 5.12
CA VAL A 12 13.13 57.49 3.73
C VAL A 12 14.48 58.20 3.52
N VAL A 13 15.44 57.45 2.97
CA VAL A 13 16.18 57.90 1.77
C VAL A 13 16.28 56.72 0.80
N VAL A 14 15.70 56.94 -0.37
CA VAL A 14 15.69 56.09 -1.56
C VAL A 14 17.09 56.06 -2.16
N ILE A 15 17.70 54.88 -2.26
CA ILE A 15 18.80 54.63 -3.20
C ILE A 15 18.40 53.46 -4.09
N ILE A 16 18.04 53.83 -5.32
CA ILE A 16 17.79 52.96 -6.46
C ILE A 16 19.15 52.36 -6.85
N VAL A 17 19.35 51.07 -6.58
CA VAL A 17 20.36 50.27 -7.28
C VAL A 17 19.63 49.22 -8.09
N SER A 18 19.55 49.52 -9.38
CA SER A 18 19.14 48.65 -10.45
C SER A 18 20.03 47.41 -10.46
N PHE A 19 19.53 46.31 -9.88
CA PHE A 19 20.09 44.98 -10.12
C PHE A 19 18.97 44.09 -10.66
N THR A 20 18.82 44.15 -11.98
CA THR A 20 18.11 43.17 -12.78
C THR A 20 18.87 41.84 -12.69
N ILE A 21 18.59 41.06 -11.66
CA ILE A 21 18.68 39.60 -11.75
C ILE A 21 17.24 39.11 -11.78
N GLY A 22 16.83 38.67 -12.97
CA GLY A 22 15.59 37.95 -13.17
C GLY A 22 15.57 36.70 -12.29
N PHE A 23 14.90 36.80 -11.14
CA PHE A 23 14.28 35.64 -10.52
C PHE A 23 13.03 35.32 -11.33
N GLY A 24 13.24 34.75 -12.52
CA GLY A 24 12.26 33.87 -13.13
C GLY A 24 12.14 32.67 -12.21
N VAL A 25 11.21 32.72 -11.25
CA VAL A 25 10.81 31.51 -10.53
C VAL A 25 10.20 30.60 -11.60
N PRO A 26 10.76 29.41 -11.87
CA PRO A 26 10.21 28.52 -12.87
C PRO A 26 8.97 27.82 -12.28
N TYR A 27 7.87 28.55 -12.14
CA TYR A 27 6.53 27.99 -11.94
C TYR A 27 6.00 27.43 -13.26
N ALA A 28 6.69 26.45 -13.87
CA ALA A 28 6.21 25.86 -15.12
C ALA A 28 6.66 24.41 -15.43
N THR A 29 7.40 23.71 -14.55
CA THR A 29 7.79 22.30 -14.83
C THR A 29 7.39 21.29 -13.75
N ALA A 30 7.00 21.72 -12.54
CA ALA A 30 6.60 20.82 -11.46
C ALA A 30 5.16 20.28 -11.60
N THR A 31 4.24 21.05 -12.19
CA THR A 31 2.84 20.64 -12.36
C THR A 31 2.68 19.51 -13.39
N SER A 32 3.35 19.64 -14.55
CA SER A 32 3.24 18.68 -15.66
C SER A 32 3.66 17.25 -15.29
N ASN A 33 4.68 17.08 -14.45
CA ASN A 33 5.13 15.76 -14.03
C ASN A 33 4.24 15.14 -12.95
N CYS A 34 3.66 15.96 -12.07
CA CYS A 34 2.69 15.48 -11.08
C CYS A 34 1.35 15.07 -11.71
N ASP A 35 0.91 15.74 -12.78
CA ASP A 35 -0.26 15.32 -13.55
C ASP A 35 -0.05 13.92 -14.17
N ARG A 36 1.15 13.68 -14.73
CA ARG A 36 1.54 12.35 -15.23
C ARG A 36 1.63 11.32 -14.09
N ALA A 37 2.08 11.72 -12.91
CA ALA A 37 2.11 10.85 -11.73
C ALA A 37 0.69 10.44 -11.30
N GLN A 38 -0.29 11.36 -11.37
CA GLN A 38 -1.70 11.05 -11.10
C GLN A 38 -2.26 10.06 -12.11
N HIS A 39 -1.99 10.23 -13.40
CA HIS A 39 -2.41 9.26 -14.42
C HIS A 39 -1.82 7.86 -14.18
N LEU A 40 -0.54 7.77 -13.82
CA LEU A 40 0.09 6.50 -13.48
C LEU A 40 -0.51 5.88 -12.21
N PHE A 41 -0.83 6.69 -11.21
CA PHE A 41 -1.49 6.24 -10.00
C PHE A 41 -2.88 5.65 -10.26
N PHE A 42 -3.73 6.32 -11.05
CA PHE A 42 -5.05 5.79 -11.39
C PHE A 42 -4.95 4.56 -12.30
N ALA A 43 -4.00 4.54 -13.24
CA ALA A 43 -3.71 3.35 -14.02
C ALA A 43 -3.32 2.17 -13.11
N ALA A 44 -2.50 2.42 -12.07
CA ALA A 44 -2.08 1.42 -11.09
C ALA A 44 -3.26 0.74 -10.36
N GLN A 45 -4.32 1.50 -10.05
CA GLN A 45 -5.51 0.99 -9.36
C GLN A 45 -6.35 0.04 -10.22
N ASN A 46 -6.27 0.16 -11.54
CA ASN A 46 -7.02 -0.66 -12.49
C ASN A 46 -6.32 -2.01 -12.81
N PHE A 47 -5.11 -2.26 -12.29
CA PHE A 47 -4.44 -3.54 -12.52
C PHE A 47 -4.93 -4.61 -11.55
N MET A 48 -5.33 -5.76 -12.11
CA MET A 48 -5.52 -7.00 -11.33
C MET A 48 -4.21 -7.57 -10.78
N HIS A 49 -3.07 -7.24 -11.41
CA HIS A 49 -1.76 -7.76 -11.03
C HIS A 49 -1.02 -6.76 -10.15
N LYS A 50 -0.75 -7.18 -8.91
CA LYS A 50 -0.18 -6.33 -7.85
C LYS A 50 1.21 -5.79 -8.20
N ASP A 51 2.03 -6.55 -8.92
CA ASP A 51 3.41 -6.14 -9.27
C ASP A 51 3.43 -4.99 -10.30
N ARG A 52 2.49 -5.01 -11.24
CA ARG A 52 2.32 -3.91 -12.20
C ARG A 52 1.80 -2.64 -11.53
N ALA A 53 0.93 -2.80 -10.53
CA ALA A 53 0.49 -1.66 -9.71
C ALA A 53 1.67 -1.07 -8.92
N ALA A 54 2.49 -1.91 -8.28
CA ALA A 54 3.68 -1.50 -7.56
C ALA A 54 4.67 -0.71 -8.44
N HIS A 55 4.94 -1.20 -9.65
CA HIS A 55 5.79 -0.49 -10.62
C HIS A 55 5.29 0.90 -10.96
N ASN A 56 3.98 1.04 -11.18
CA ASN A 56 3.37 2.34 -11.49
C ASN A 56 3.34 3.29 -10.28
N TYR A 57 3.16 2.77 -9.06
CA TYR A 57 3.32 3.60 -7.85
C TYR A 57 4.75 4.12 -7.72
N LEU A 58 5.77 3.28 -7.94
CA LEU A 58 7.18 3.71 -7.91
C LEU A 58 7.49 4.75 -8.99
N LYS A 59 6.94 4.61 -10.19
CA LYS A 59 7.06 5.65 -11.24
C LYS A 59 6.36 6.95 -10.85
N ALA A 60 5.15 6.87 -10.28
CA ALA A 60 4.43 8.05 -9.80
C ALA A 60 5.22 8.79 -8.72
N ILE A 61 5.85 8.05 -7.80
CA ILE A 61 6.75 8.59 -6.77
C ILE A 61 7.95 9.32 -7.40
N ARG A 62 8.59 8.73 -8.42
CA ARG A 62 9.74 9.37 -9.10
C ARG A 62 9.35 10.65 -9.81
N LEU A 63 8.15 10.70 -10.40
CA LEU A 63 7.66 11.88 -11.12
C LEU A 63 7.14 12.97 -10.17
N CYS A 64 6.59 12.58 -9.02
CA CYS A 64 6.04 13.50 -8.04
C CYS A 64 6.33 13.00 -6.61
N PRO A 65 7.51 13.33 -6.04
CA PRO A 65 7.91 12.87 -4.71
C PRO A 65 7.02 13.37 -3.57
N GLY A 66 6.26 14.45 -3.78
CA GLY A 66 5.27 14.94 -2.81
C GLY A 66 3.92 14.21 -2.86
N PHE A 67 3.72 13.29 -3.81
CA PHE A 67 2.44 12.61 -3.97
C PHE A 67 2.29 11.48 -2.93
N ILE A 68 1.65 11.81 -1.80
CA ILE A 68 1.52 10.96 -0.60
C ILE A 68 0.91 9.58 -0.92
N ARG A 69 -0.18 9.54 -1.70
CA ARG A 69 -1.00 8.33 -1.84
C ARG A 69 -0.25 7.13 -2.45
N PRO A 70 0.59 7.28 -3.49
CA PRO A 70 1.51 6.23 -3.93
C PRO A 70 2.38 5.61 -2.83
N TYR A 71 2.93 6.41 -1.91
CA TYR A 71 3.75 5.91 -0.79
C TYR A 71 2.95 5.00 0.15
N GLU A 72 1.68 5.36 0.44
CA GLU A 72 0.80 4.52 1.25
C GLU A 72 0.49 3.17 0.58
N LEU A 73 0.25 3.18 -0.74
CA LEU A 73 -0.13 1.97 -1.46
C LEU A 73 1.06 1.04 -1.69
N ILE A 74 2.24 1.58 -2.00
CA ILE A 74 3.45 0.77 -2.18
C ILE A 74 3.93 0.20 -0.84
N GLY A 75 3.82 0.93 0.26
CA GLY A 75 4.12 0.42 1.60
C GLY A 75 3.22 -0.76 1.97
N ASN A 76 1.92 -0.67 1.65
CA ASN A 76 0.99 -1.77 1.90
C ASN A 76 1.24 -2.98 0.99
N TYR A 77 1.72 -2.76 -0.25
CA TYR A 77 2.18 -3.83 -1.12
C TYR A 77 3.37 -4.57 -0.47
N TYR A 78 4.45 -3.87 -0.13
CA TYR A 78 5.62 -4.51 0.49
C TYR A 78 5.30 -5.22 1.81
N ARG A 79 4.40 -4.66 2.63
CA ARG A 79 3.92 -5.30 3.86
C ARG A 79 3.23 -6.63 3.59
N LYS A 80 2.43 -6.72 2.52
CA LYS A 80 1.72 -7.96 2.16
C LYS A 80 2.66 -9.02 1.61
N GLU A 81 3.71 -8.59 0.92
CA GLU A 81 4.77 -9.48 0.41
C GLU A 81 5.80 -9.87 1.50
N GLY A 82 5.65 -9.39 2.74
CA GLY A 82 6.52 -9.71 3.87
C GLY A 82 7.78 -8.85 3.98
N PHE A 83 8.01 -7.91 3.07
CA PHE A 83 9.13 -6.96 3.11
C PHE A 83 8.88 -5.82 4.10
N ASN A 84 8.86 -6.14 5.39
CA ASN A 84 8.51 -5.21 6.47
C ASN A 84 9.40 -3.95 6.52
N GLY A 85 10.71 -4.08 6.27
CA GLY A 85 11.63 -2.94 6.26
C GLY A 85 11.27 -1.90 5.19
N LYS A 86 11.04 -2.36 3.94
CA LYS A 86 10.59 -1.49 2.85
C LYS A 86 9.21 -0.89 3.14
N ALA A 87 8.31 -1.67 3.73
CA ALA A 87 7.00 -1.17 4.11
C ALA A 87 7.09 0.00 5.09
N ILE A 88 7.94 -0.12 6.11
CA ILE A 88 8.21 0.96 7.08
C ILE A 88 8.77 2.19 6.35
N GLU A 89 9.78 2.03 5.49
CA GLU A 89 10.38 3.13 4.73
C GLU A 89 9.34 3.95 3.96
N PHE A 90 8.51 3.29 3.13
CA PHE A 90 7.50 3.98 2.33
C PHE A 90 6.37 4.57 3.19
N PHE A 91 5.94 3.89 4.25
CA PHE A 91 4.93 4.42 5.15
C PHE A 91 5.44 5.62 5.95
N THR A 92 6.68 5.59 6.43
CA THR A 92 7.33 6.71 7.12
C THR A 92 7.42 7.90 6.19
N LYS A 93 7.80 7.70 4.92
CA LYS A 93 7.80 8.79 3.93
C LYS A 93 6.41 9.39 3.72
N ALA A 94 5.35 8.58 3.64
CA ALA A 94 3.99 9.09 3.57
C ALA A 94 3.59 9.89 4.82
N ALA A 95 4.02 9.45 6.00
CA ALA A 95 3.78 10.15 7.25
C ALA A 95 4.53 11.50 7.32
N GLU A 96 5.79 11.55 6.89
CA GLU A 96 6.59 12.78 6.79
C GLU A 96 5.97 13.80 5.84
N LEU A 97 5.40 13.33 4.72
CA LEU A 97 4.71 14.18 3.76
C LEU A 97 3.32 14.64 4.24
N GLY A 98 2.89 14.26 5.45
CA GLY A 98 1.64 14.73 6.06
C GLY A 98 0.42 13.87 5.76
N SER A 99 0.58 12.56 5.56
CA SER A 99 -0.56 11.64 5.44
C SER A 99 -1.52 11.78 6.62
N VAL A 100 -2.82 11.96 6.34
CA VAL A 100 -3.89 11.97 7.34
C VAL A 100 -4.58 10.60 7.48
N ASN A 101 -3.99 9.54 6.92
CA ASN A 101 -4.57 8.22 6.90
C ASN A 101 -4.30 7.49 8.23
N TYR A 102 -5.26 7.50 9.14
CA TYR A 102 -5.15 6.80 10.44
C TYR A 102 -4.75 5.32 10.30
N LYS A 103 -5.18 4.62 9.23
CA LYS A 103 -4.81 3.21 9.00
C LYS A 103 -3.32 3.05 8.73
N LEU A 104 -2.69 4.01 8.05
CA LEU A 104 -1.24 3.99 7.82
C LEU A 104 -0.49 4.04 9.14
N TYR A 105 -0.87 4.95 10.05
CA TYR A 105 -0.25 5.07 11.36
C TYR A 105 -0.41 3.82 12.22
N TYR A 106 -1.58 3.17 12.18
CA TYR A 106 -1.75 1.84 12.79
C TYR A 106 -0.85 0.78 12.16
N LEU A 107 -0.70 0.76 10.83
CA LEU A 107 0.16 -0.22 10.15
C LEU A 107 1.64 0.00 10.51
N LEU A 108 2.11 1.25 10.58
CA LEU A 108 3.43 1.58 11.11
C LEU A 108 3.58 1.09 12.55
N ALA A 109 2.64 1.42 13.43
CA ALA A 109 2.67 0.98 14.82
C ALA A 109 2.76 -0.55 14.94
N SER A 110 1.97 -1.27 14.14
CA SER A 110 1.99 -2.74 14.12
C SER A 110 3.30 -3.31 13.59
N LEU A 111 3.98 -2.63 12.67
CA LEU A 111 5.27 -3.07 12.13
C LEU A 111 6.39 -2.82 13.14
N PHE A 112 6.44 -1.65 13.77
CA PHE A 112 7.40 -1.35 14.83
C PHE A 112 7.22 -2.25 16.05
N TYR A 113 5.98 -2.53 16.46
CA TYR A 113 5.68 -3.48 17.53
C TYR A 113 6.25 -4.87 17.24
N LYS A 114 6.11 -5.36 15.99
CA LYS A 114 6.67 -6.65 15.57
C LYS A 114 8.19 -6.66 15.53
N ASN A 115 8.81 -5.51 15.28
CA ASN A 115 10.26 -5.35 15.32
C ASN A 115 10.81 -5.13 16.75
N GLY A 116 9.94 -5.07 17.77
CA GLY A 116 10.32 -4.83 19.16
C GLY A 116 10.54 -3.35 19.52
N ASP A 117 10.39 -2.43 18.56
CA ASP A 117 10.50 -0.98 18.81
C ASP A 117 9.17 -0.46 19.36
N LEU A 118 8.99 -0.63 20.68
CA LEU A 118 7.76 -0.25 21.38
C LEU A 118 7.55 1.26 21.41
N ASP A 119 8.62 2.05 21.43
CA ASP A 119 8.54 3.52 21.44
C ASP A 119 7.96 4.06 20.13
N MET A 120 8.50 3.63 18.99
CA MET A 120 7.96 4.00 17.69
C MET A 120 6.54 3.45 17.49
N ALA A 121 6.29 2.24 17.98
CA ALA A 121 4.96 1.65 17.93
C ALA A 121 3.94 2.53 18.68
N HIS A 122 4.26 2.97 19.88
CA HIS A 122 3.40 3.81 20.71
C HIS A 122 3.18 5.19 20.07
N ARG A 123 4.23 5.84 19.56
CA ARG A 123 4.13 7.14 18.86
C ARG A 123 3.16 7.10 17.69
N HIS A 124 3.32 6.14 16.78
CA HIS A 124 2.45 6.02 15.61
C HIS A 124 1.04 5.56 16.00
N LEU A 125 0.89 4.73 17.03
CA LEU A 125 -0.40 4.30 17.52
C LEU A 125 -1.23 5.48 18.06
N ASN A 126 -0.61 6.34 18.85
CA ASN A 126 -1.24 7.56 19.35
C ASN A 126 -1.62 8.49 18.21
N LYS A 127 -0.81 8.61 17.16
CA LYS A 127 -1.17 9.38 15.97
C LYS A 127 -2.41 8.80 15.28
N SER A 128 -2.49 7.47 15.13
CA SER A 128 -3.70 6.80 14.61
C SER A 128 -4.93 7.12 15.44
N LEU A 129 -4.84 6.97 16.78
CA LEU A 129 -5.96 7.19 17.69
C LEU A 129 -6.34 8.66 17.84
N SER A 130 -5.41 9.59 17.62
CA SER A 130 -5.70 11.03 17.57
C SER A 130 -6.55 11.42 16.35
N ILE A 131 -6.39 10.70 15.23
CA ILE A 131 -7.18 10.92 14.01
C ILE A 131 -8.51 10.15 14.11
N ARG A 132 -8.47 8.92 14.66
CA ARG A 132 -9.63 8.08 14.85
C ARG A 132 -9.55 7.30 16.17
N SER A 133 -10.21 7.81 17.20
CA SER A 133 -10.17 7.28 18.56
C SER A 133 -10.87 5.93 18.73
N ASP A 134 -11.90 5.65 17.93
CA ASP A 134 -12.72 4.44 17.97
C ASP A 134 -12.17 3.28 17.13
N TYR A 135 -10.93 3.36 16.63
CA TYR A 135 -10.42 2.34 15.71
C TYR A 135 -10.08 1.01 16.43
N PRO A 136 -10.85 -0.08 16.23
CA PRO A 136 -10.75 -1.26 17.10
C PRO A 136 -9.40 -1.96 17.05
N LYS A 137 -8.77 -1.99 15.86
CA LYS A 137 -7.45 -2.62 15.69
C LYS A 137 -6.34 -1.84 16.39
N ALA A 138 -6.44 -0.52 16.44
CA ALA A 138 -5.50 0.31 17.18
C ALA A 138 -5.69 0.14 18.69
N LEU A 139 -6.92 0.15 19.19
CA LEU A 139 -7.21 -0.10 20.61
C LEU A 139 -6.71 -1.48 21.07
N ALA A 140 -6.92 -2.52 20.26
CA ALA A 140 -6.40 -3.86 20.55
C ALA A 140 -4.86 -3.91 20.57
N LEU A 141 -4.19 -3.14 19.70
CA LEU A 141 -2.73 -3.03 19.71
C LEU A 141 -2.22 -2.23 20.91
N LYS A 142 -2.95 -1.19 21.32
CA LYS A 142 -2.64 -0.37 22.51
C LYS A 142 -2.53 -1.24 23.75
N ALA A 143 -3.58 -2.03 24.00
CA ALA A 143 -3.61 -2.96 25.13
C ALA A 143 -2.50 -4.00 25.10
N LYS A 144 -1.95 -4.34 23.92
CA LYS A 144 -0.79 -5.25 23.79
C LYS A 144 0.53 -4.56 24.09
N ILE A 145 0.69 -3.31 23.66
CA ILE A 145 1.88 -2.51 23.94
C ILE A 145 1.94 -2.20 25.43
N GLU A 146 0.84 -1.72 26.02
CA GLU A 146 0.75 -1.41 27.45
C GLU A 146 1.15 -2.62 28.30
N ARG A 147 0.61 -3.81 27.98
CA ARG A 147 1.02 -5.07 28.62
C ARG A 147 2.49 -5.42 28.46
N ALA A 148 3.12 -5.07 27.34
CA ALA A 148 4.54 -5.37 27.10
C ALA A 148 5.47 -4.36 27.77
N THR A 149 4.97 -3.15 28.07
CA THR A 149 5.74 -2.07 28.72
C THR A 149 5.49 -1.98 30.22
N ASP A 150 4.53 -2.73 30.75
CA ASP A 150 4.17 -2.67 32.16
C ASP A 150 5.19 -3.38 33.04
N THR A 151 5.82 -2.60 33.91
CA THR A 151 6.79 -3.05 34.90
C THR A 151 6.25 -2.90 36.32
N THR A 152 5.01 -2.42 36.47
CA THR A 152 4.42 -2.12 37.76
C THR A 152 3.47 -3.23 38.18
N GLY A 153 3.51 -3.58 39.46
CA GLY A 153 2.57 -4.54 40.03
C GLY A 153 1.19 -3.92 40.28
N PRO A 154 0.15 -4.77 40.38
CA PRO A 154 -1.22 -4.33 40.62
C PRO A 154 -1.37 -3.64 41.99
N GLN A 155 -2.10 -2.53 42.05
CA GLN A 155 -2.37 -1.84 43.30
C GLN A 155 -3.52 -2.49 44.06
N ILE A 156 -3.25 -3.00 45.26
CA ILE A 156 -4.25 -3.60 46.16
C ILE A 156 -4.73 -2.55 47.16
N ARG A 157 -6.05 -2.31 47.19
CA ARG A 157 -6.72 -1.49 48.20
C ARG A 157 -7.70 -2.34 48.98
N LEU A 158 -7.53 -2.38 50.29
CA LEU A 158 -8.42 -3.13 51.18
C LEU A 158 -9.48 -2.20 51.77
N TYR A 159 -10.74 -2.62 51.73
CA TYR A 159 -11.85 -1.94 52.39
C TYR A 159 -12.17 -2.60 53.72
N GLU A 160 -12.26 -3.94 53.73
CA GLU A 160 -12.54 -4.74 54.91
C GLU A 160 -11.55 -5.92 55.00
N PRO A 161 -10.91 -6.14 56.16
CA PRO A 161 -10.97 -5.31 57.37
C PRO A 161 -10.33 -3.93 57.15
N ALA A 162 -11.00 -2.87 57.63
CA ALA A 162 -10.41 -1.54 57.67
C ALA A 162 -9.32 -1.58 58.77
N THR A 163 -8.08 -1.83 58.39
CA THR A 163 -6.94 -1.75 59.29
C THR A 163 -6.22 -0.44 59.05
N PRO A 164 -6.49 0.62 59.85
CA PRO A 164 -5.55 1.72 59.97
C PRO A 164 -4.20 1.17 60.44
N HIS A 165 -3.11 1.73 59.93
CA HIS A 165 -1.76 1.38 60.36
C HIS A 165 -1.67 1.36 61.90
N GLY A 166 -1.41 0.18 62.48
CA GLY A 166 -1.19 0.01 63.92
C GLY A 166 -2.42 -0.35 64.79
N ILE A 167 -3.64 -0.40 64.25
CA ILE A 167 -4.85 -0.73 65.05
C ILE A 167 -5.28 -2.19 64.82
N ARG A 168 -5.36 -2.94 65.92
CA ARG A 168 -5.79 -4.33 65.96
C ARG A 168 -7.32 -4.39 65.92
N VAL A 169 -7.89 -4.90 64.84
CA VAL A 169 -9.34 -5.17 64.76
C VAL A 169 -9.60 -6.55 65.36
N SER A 170 -10.41 -6.62 66.43
CA SER A 170 -10.79 -7.86 67.10
C SER A 170 -12.09 -8.41 66.51
N PHE A 171 -12.04 -9.66 66.06
CA PHE A 171 -13.21 -10.36 65.51
C PHE A 171 -13.66 -11.47 66.46
N ARG A 172 -14.98 -11.68 66.52
CA ARG A 172 -15.59 -12.76 67.31
C ARG A 172 -16.08 -13.91 66.43
N ASN A 173 -16.28 -13.69 65.14
CA ASN A 173 -16.81 -14.69 64.20
C ASN A 173 -15.69 -15.63 63.72
N GLU A 174 -16.09 -16.84 63.32
CA GLU A 174 -15.19 -17.88 62.77
C GLU A 174 -14.77 -17.60 61.34
N ILE A 175 -15.56 -16.84 60.60
CA ILE A 175 -15.34 -16.49 59.20
C ILE A 175 -15.33 -14.96 59.10
N MET A 176 -14.41 -14.43 58.32
CA MET A 176 -14.32 -13.02 58.01
C MET A 176 -14.33 -12.81 56.49
N THR A 177 -15.22 -11.94 56.05
CA THR A 177 -15.27 -11.49 54.66
C THR A 177 -14.20 -10.42 54.43
N VAL A 178 -13.31 -10.68 53.47
CA VAL A 178 -12.28 -9.75 53.03
C VAL A 178 -12.77 -9.09 51.75
N ARG A 179 -12.84 -7.75 51.75
CA ARG A 179 -13.32 -6.96 50.62
C ARG A 179 -12.29 -5.93 50.21
N GLY A 180 -12.04 -5.83 48.92
CA GLY A 180 -11.10 -4.85 48.39
C GLY A 180 -11.29 -4.55 46.91
N LEU A 181 -10.37 -3.73 46.40
CA LEU A 181 -10.25 -3.35 45.00
C LEU A 181 -8.80 -3.57 44.58
N VAL A 182 -8.60 -4.23 43.44
CA VAL A 182 -7.30 -4.35 42.79
C VAL A 182 -7.38 -3.66 41.44
N THR A 183 -6.48 -2.71 41.21
CA THR A 183 -6.43 -1.96 39.94
C THR A 183 -5.05 -2.05 39.34
N ASP A 184 -5.02 -2.18 38.02
CA ASP A 184 -3.79 -2.26 37.27
C ASP A 184 -4.00 -1.76 35.82
N MET A 185 -2.95 -1.21 35.20
CA MET A 185 -3.01 -0.66 33.84
C MET A 185 -3.09 -1.76 32.78
N SER A 186 -2.38 -2.87 32.96
CA SER A 186 -2.44 -4.07 32.11
C SER A 186 -3.63 -4.97 32.41
N GLY A 187 -4.23 -4.75 33.58
CA GLY A 187 -5.36 -5.48 34.11
C GLY A 187 -4.91 -6.66 34.98
N VAL A 188 -5.74 -6.98 35.96
CA VAL A 188 -5.44 -8.00 36.96
C VAL A 188 -5.58 -9.40 36.35
N GLY A 189 -4.61 -10.27 36.62
CA GLY A 189 -4.60 -11.68 36.25
C GLY A 189 -5.35 -12.51 37.28
N TRP A 190 -4.81 -12.59 38.50
CA TRP A 190 -5.41 -13.31 39.63
C TRP A 190 -5.12 -12.61 40.96
N LEU A 191 -5.98 -12.85 41.95
CA LEU A 191 -5.75 -12.47 43.35
C LEU A 191 -5.92 -13.69 44.25
N LYS A 192 -5.00 -13.88 45.20
CA LYS A 192 -5.03 -14.93 46.21
C LYS A 192 -4.92 -14.34 47.61
N ILE A 193 -5.63 -14.94 48.56
CA ILE A 193 -5.52 -14.65 49.98
C ILE A 193 -5.23 -15.96 50.70
N ASN A 194 -4.08 -16.06 51.38
CA ASN A 194 -3.66 -17.29 52.07
C ASN A 194 -3.76 -18.55 51.19
N ASN A 195 -3.27 -18.44 49.95
CA ASN A 195 -3.30 -19.49 48.92
C ASN A 195 -4.69 -19.83 48.33
N GLN A 196 -5.76 -19.17 48.78
CA GLN A 196 -7.11 -19.30 48.22
C GLN A 196 -7.35 -18.23 47.16
N GLU A 197 -7.75 -18.62 45.95
CA GLU A 197 -8.02 -17.71 44.85
C GLU A 197 -9.37 -16.98 45.04
N ALA A 198 -9.37 -15.66 44.83
CA ALA A 198 -10.56 -14.84 44.95
C ALA A 198 -11.16 -14.55 43.57
N LEU A 199 -12.49 -14.56 43.52
CA LEU A 199 -13.23 -14.16 42.32
C LEU A 199 -13.15 -12.63 42.16
N LEU A 200 -12.74 -12.17 40.97
CA LEU A 200 -12.62 -10.76 40.62
C LEU A 200 -13.79 -10.31 39.73
N GLU A 201 -14.42 -9.20 40.09
CA GLU A 201 -15.39 -8.51 39.22
C GLU A 201 -14.67 -7.77 38.08
N LYS A 202 -15.42 -7.36 37.04
CA LYS A 202 -14.88 -6.62 35.88
C LYS A 202 -14.14 -5.33 36.26
N ASP A 203 -14.55 -4.71 37.36
CA ASP A 203 -13.99 -3.46 37.87
C ASP A 203 -12.83 -3.69 38.86
N GLY A 204 -12.39 -4.94 39.06
CA GLY A 204 -11.28 -5.31 39.96
C GLY A 204 -11.66 -5.45 41.44
N ARG A 205 -12.96 -5.41 41.77
CA ARG A 205 -13.44 -5.66 43.13
C ARG A 205 -13.41 -7.15 43.44
N PHE A 206 -13.10 -7.49 44.69
CA PHE A 206 -13.14 -8.86 45.17
C PHE A 206 -13.81 -8.95 46.54
N LEU A 207 -14.40 -10.12 46.79
CA LEU A 207 -14.98 -10.51 48.06
C LEU A 207 -14.66 -12.00 48.29
N ILE A 208 -14.10 -12.31 49.45
CA ILE A 208 -13.75 -13.70 49.81
C ILE A 208 -13.89 -13.92 51.30
N ASP A 209 -14.44 -15.06 51.68
CA ASP A 209 -14.62 -15.47 53.07
C ASP A 209 -13.42 -16.30 53.53
N ILE A 210 -12.74 -15.84 54.59
CA ILE A 210 -11.55 -16.48 55.15
C ILE A 210 -11.86 -17.00 56.56
N PRO A 211 -11.65 -18.30 56.83
CA PRO A 211 -11.77 -18.83 58.19
C PRO A 211 -10.64 -18.32 59.09
N LEU A 212 -10.98 -17.91 60.30
CA LEU A 212 -10.05 -17.37 61.30
C LEU A 212 -9.89 -18.35 62.46
N ILE A 213 -8.65 -18.67 62.83
CA ILE A 213 -8.33 -19.37 64.08
C ILE A 213 -8.36 -18.40 65.27
N VAL A 214 -8.67 -18.90 66.47
CA VAL A 214 -8.57 -18.09 67.69
C VAL A 214 -7.12 -17.65 67.88
N GLY A 215 -6.89 -16.36 68.10
CA GLY A 215 -5.55 -15.77 68.15
C GLY A 215 -5.22 -14.92 66.93
N LEU A 216 -3.94 -14.80 66.61
CA LEU A 216 -3.45 -13.95 65.53
C LEU A 216 -3.53 -14.70 64.20
N ASN A 217 -4.21 -14.09 63.21
CA ASN A 217 -4.29 -14.57 61.84
C ASN A 217 -3.53 -13.60 60.96
N ASN A 218 -2.50 -14.09 60.27
CA ASN A 218 -1.78 -13.32 59.27
C ASN A 218 -2.33 -13.68 57.90
N MET A 219 -2.80 -12.69 57.17
CA MET A 219 -3.31 -12.83 55.82
C MET A 219 -2.34 -12.20 54.85
N GLN A 220 -1.91 -12.98 53.86
CA GLN A 220 -1.11 -12.51 52.75
C GLN A 220 -1.99 -12.45 51.51
N ILE A 221 -2.22 -11.22 51.04
CA ILE A 221 -2.99 -10.91 49.84
C ILE A 221 -2.00 -10.69 48.72
N GLU A 222 -2.08 -11.51 47.69
CA GLU A 222 -1.17 -11.48 46.55
C GLU A 222 -1.96 -11.29 45.29
N ALA A 223 -1.57 -10.32 44.48
CA ALA A 223 -2.15 -10.10 43.18
C ALA A 223 -1.05 -10.13 42.12
N THR A 224 -1.37 -10.71 40.97
CA THR A 224 -0.52 -10.65 39.78
C THR A 224 -1.32 -10.04 38.64
N ASP A 225 -0.70 -9.16 37.87
CA ASP A 225 -1.30 -8.63 36.64
C ASP A 225 -1.24 -9.66 35.49
N LYS A 226 -1.67 -9.25 34.29
CA LYS A 226 -1.54 -10.07 33.08
C LYS A 226 -0.13 -10.06 32.47
N ALA A 227 0.75 -9.17 32.93
CA ALA A 227 2.14 -9.05 32.48
C ALA A 227 3.11 -9.90 33.33
N GLY A 228 2.65 -10.44 34.46
CA GLY A 228 3.44 -11.23 35.41
C GLY A 228 4.00 -10.44 36.60
N ASN A 229 3.71 -9.14 36.73
CA ASN A 229 4.13 -8.35 37.87
C ASN A 229 3.27 -8.66 39.09
N ARG A 230 3.91 -8.80 40.25
CA ARG A 230 3.25 -9.21 41.50
C ARG A 230 3.25 -8.08 42.50
N SER A 231 2.20 -8.04 43.32
CA SER A 231 2.12 -7.19 44.51
C SER A 231 1.57 -8.00 45.67
N THR A 232 2.10 -7.72 46.86
CA THR A 232 1.76 -8.42 48.09
C THR A 232 1.40 -7.42 49.18
N LEU A 233 0.28 -7.66 49.86
CA LEU A 233 -0.18 -6.91 51.02
C LEU A 233 -0.42 -7.87 52.18
N SER A 234 0.18 -7.58 53.34
CA SER A 234 0.02 -8.40 54.54
C SER A 234 -0.85 -7.69 55.57
N VAL A 235 -1.83 -8.39 56.11
CA VAL A 235 -2.78 -7.87 57.09
C VAL A 235 -2.91 -8.87 58.24
N SER A 236 -2.78 -8.37 59.47
CA SER A 236 -2.93 -9.21 60.67
C SER A 236 -4.24 -8.89 61.38
N VAL A 237 -5.02 -9.92 61.66
CA VAL A 237 -6.31 -9.82 62.34
C VAL A 237 -6.31 -10.74 63.56
N LYS A 238 -6.80 -10.25 64.70
CA LYS A 238 -6.89 -11.07 65.92
C LYS A 238 -8.33 -11.52 66.11
N ARG A 239 -8.55 -12.82 66.24
CA ARG A 239 -9.83 -13.40 66.65
C ARG A 239 -9.81 -13.68 68.15
N GLU A 240 -10.82 -13.20 68.86
CA GLU A 240 -11.03 -13.51 70.28
C GLU A 240 -11.99 -14.70 70.44
N ALA A 241 -11.74 -15.52 71.45
CA ALA A 241 -12.67 -16.60 71.80
C ALA A 241 -13.97 -15.98 72.35
N GLN A 242 -15.11 -16.38 71.80
CA GLN A 242 -16.38 -15.96 72.39
C GLN A 242 -16.57 -16.63 73.76
N PRO A 243 -17.01 -15.88 74.79
CA PRO A 243 -17.40 -16.51 76.05
C PRO A 243 -18.56 -17.46 75.78
N LYS A 244 -18.38 -18.74 76.12
CA LYS A 244 -19.46 -19.73 76.11
C LYS A 244 -20.46 -19.37 77.21
N ILE A 245 -21.49 -18.61 76.87
CA ILE A 245 -22.64 -18.43 77.75
C ILE A 245 -23.47 -19.71 77.60
N ALA A 246 -23.36 -20.59 78.59
CA ALA A 246 -24.23 -21.74 78.73
C ALA A 246 -25.63 -21.25 79.14
N ALA A 247 -26.49 -21.01 78.16
CA ALA A 247 -27.90 -20.71 78.39
C ALA A 247 -28.65 -22.03 78.66
N THR A 248 -28.98 -22.29 79.93
CA THR A 248 -29.96 -23.32 80.31
C THR A 248 -31.35 -22.80 79.98
N LEU A 249 -31.82 -23.13 78.77
CA LEU A 249 -33.16 -22.80 78.27
C LEU A 249 -34.24 -23.57 79.03
N SER A 250 -35.28 -22.85 79.45
CA SER A 250 -36.50 -23.37 80.08
C SER A 250 -37.30 -24.28 79.12
N ALA A 251 -38.22 -25.10 79.66
CA ALA A 251 -38.99 -26.06 78.87
C ALA A 251 -39.86 -25.41 77.76
N GLU A 252 -40.31 -24.17 77.94
CA GLU A 252 -41.03 -23.40 76.93
C GLU A 252 -40.11 -22.92 75.80
N GLU A 253 -38.89 -22.51 76.13
CA GLU A 253 -37.88 -22.11 75.15
C GLU A 253 -37.39 -23.30 74.31
N LYS A 254 -37.29 -24.50 74.89
CA LYS A 254 -37.00 -25.73 74.13
C LYS A 254 -38.09 -26.08 73.12
N LYS A 255 -39.36 -25.82 73.46
CA LYS A 255 -40.50 -26.02 72.54
C LYS A 255 -40.48 -24.97 71.42
N ALA A 256 -40.21 -23.70 71.75
CA ALA A 256 -40.06 -22.63 70.78
C ALA A 256 -38.84 -22.84 69.85
N GLU A 257 -37.72 -23.36 70.38
CA GLU A 257 -36.54 -23.69 69.60
C GLU A 257 -36.78 -24.88 68.67
N MET A 258 -37.53 -25.89 69.11
CA MET A 258 -37.94 -27.02 68.26
C MET A 258 -38.84 -26.56 67.12
N GLU A 259 -39.82 -25.67 67.38
CA GLU A 259 -40.63 -25.06 66.32
C GLU A 259 -39.79 -24.21 65.37
N ARG A 260 -38.86 -23.40 65.89
CA ARG A 260 -37.97 -22.58 65.08
C ARG A 260 -37.08 -23.43 64.19
N LYS A 261 -36.55 -24.55 64.70
CA LYS A 261 -35.78 -25.54 63.92
C LYS A 261 -36.63 -26.19 62.83
N LYS A 262 -37.89 -26.53 63.11
CA LYS A 262 -38.83 -27.05 62.09
C LYS A 262 -39.13 -26.01 60.99
N ARG A 263 -39.35 -24.75 61.36
CA ARG A 263 -39.55 -23.65 60.39
C ARG A 263 -38.30 -23.40 59.55
N LEU A 264 -37.12 -23.41 60.17
CA LEU A 264 -35.85 -23.24 59.46
C LEU A 264 -35.57 -24.40 58.49
N ALA A 265 -35.91 -25.63 58.88
CA ALA A 265 -35.79 -26.81 58.02
C ALA A 265 -36.75 -26.72 56.81
N ALA A 266 -38.00 -26.31 57.04
CA ALA A 266 -38.97 -26.11 55.96
C ALA A 266 -38.60 -24.94 55.03
N GLU A 267 -38.02 -23.87 55.56
CA GLU A 267 -37.51 -22.74 54.79
C GLU A 267 -36.28 -23.13 53.96
N LYS A 268 -35.39 -23.96 54.53
CA LYS A 268 -34.24 -24.51 53.82
C LYS A 268 -34.68 -25.37 52.63
N GLU A 269 -35.65 -26.26 52.83
CA GLU A 269 -36.19 -27.10 51.75
C GLU A 269 -36.87 -26.26 50.66
N ARG A 270 -37.59 -25.20 51.04
CA ARG A 270 -38.16 -24.24 50.07
C ARG A 270 -37.08 -23.50 49.28
N ARG A 271 -36.00 -23.08 49.94
CA ARG A 271 -34.85 -22.44 49.28
C ARG A 271 -34.18 -23.38 48.29
N GLU A 272 -33.95 -24.64 48.67
CA GLU A 272 -33.34 -25.64 47.79
C GLU A 272 -34.19 -25.89 46.53
N LYS A 273 -35.53 -25.91 46.65
CA LYS A 273 -36.43 -26.01 45.49
C LYS A 273 -36.37 -24.79 44.57
N ILE A 274 -36.39 -23.57 45.14
CA ILE A 274 -36.27 -22.33 44.36
C ILE A 274 -34.91 -22.25 43.66
N GLU A 275 -33.84 -22.69 44.33
CA GLU A 275 -32.50 -22.70 43.76
C GLU A 275 -32.37 -23.73 42.63
N ALA A 276 -33.01 -24.89 42.75
CA ALA A 276 -33.10 -25.88 41.68
C ALA A 276 -33.88 -25.35 40.46
N GLU A 277 -35.05 -24.73 40.65
CA GLU A 277 -35.83 -24.12 39.56
C GLU A 277 -35.06 -22.98 38.87
N LEU A 278 -34.34 -22.16 39.63
CA LEU A 278 -33.50 -21.10 39.09
C LEU A 278 -32.31 -21.66 38.31
N ALA A 279 -31.72 -22.77 38.74
CA ALA A 279 -30.66 -23.45 38.02
C ALA A 279 -31.17 -24.01 36.68
N GLU A 280 -32.36 -24.62 36.65
CA GLU A 280 -33.00 -25.09 35.41
C GLU A 280 -33.32 -23.94 34.45
N GLN A 281 -33.84 -22.82 34.94
CA GLN A 281 -34.09 -21.62 34.11
C GLN A 281 -32.79 -21.08 33.50
N LYS A 282 -31.71 -21.00 34.29
CA LYS A 282 -30.39 -20.58 33.79
C LYS A 282 -29.85 -21.53 32.75
N GLU A 283 -30.07 -22.83 32.90
CA GLU A 283 -29.65 -23.82 31.91
C GLU A 283 -30.46 -23.69 30.61
N MET A 284 -31.77 -23.46 30.71
CA MET A 284 -32.64 -23.21 29.55
C MET A 284 -32.27 -21.93 28.81
N GLU A 285 -31.99 -20.83 29.51
CA GLU A 285 -31.45 -19.61 28.89
C GLU A 285 -30.10 -19.86 28.21
N ALA A 286 -29.20 -20.59 28.86
CA ALA A 286 -27.91 -20.95 28.27
C ALA A 286 -28.06 -21.82 27.01
N ARG A 287 -29.01 -22.76 26.99
CA ARG A 287 -29.34 -23.57 25.80
C ARG A 287 -29.90 -22.71 24.67
N MET A 288 -30.83 -21.80 24.97
CA MET A 288 -31.34 -20.86 23.96
C MET A 288 -30.26 -19.92 23.42
N ALA A 289 -29.35 -19.44 24.27
CA ALA A 289 -28.22 -18.63 23.85
C ALA A 289 -27.29 -19.40 22.89
N ARG A 290 -26.93 -20.65 23.25
CA ARG A 290 -26.13 -21.53 22.38
C ARG A 290 -26.80 -21.80 21.04
N GLN A 291 -28.12 -21.99 21.03
CA GLN A 291 -28.86 -22.20 19.79
C GLN A 291 -28.86 -20.97 18.90
N LYS A 292 -29.05 -19.77 19.47
CA LYS A 292 -28.94 -18.50 18.72
C LYS A 292 -27.54 -18.28 18.16
N GLU A 293 -26.50 -18.66 18.89
CA GLU A 293 -25.12 -18.59 18.42
C GLU A 293 -24.90 -19.54 17.22
N LEU A 294 -25.39 -20.78 17.30
CA LEU A 294 -25.30 -21.76 16.22
C LEU A 294 -26.05 -21.28 14.96
N GLU A 295 -27.27 -20.73 15.12
CA GLU A 295 -28.04 -20.17 14.01
C GLU A 295 -27.34 -18.96 13.37
N ALA A 296 -26.74 -18.09 14.18
CA ALA A 296 -25.95 -16.97 13.70
C ALA A 296 -24.69 -17.43 12.95
N GLU A 297 -24.04 -18.51 13.39
CA GLU A 297 -22.87 -19.09 12.73
C GLU A 297 -23.25 -19.75 11.39
N GLN A 298 -24.35 -20.50 11.33
CA GLN A 298 -24.88 -21.05 10.09
C GLN A 298 -25.27 -19.95 9.10
N ALA A 299 -25.88 -18.86 9.59
CA ALA A 299 -26.21 -17.70 8.75
C ALA A 299 -24.95 -17.04 8.17
N LYS A 300 -23.88 -16.91 8.96
CA LYS A 300 -22.59 -16.40 8.49
C LYS A 300 -21.98 -17.30 7.41
N GLN A 301 -21.99 -18.62 7.61
CA GLN A 301 -21.46 -19.58 6.62
C GLN A 301 -22.23 -19.51 5.30
N LYS A 302 -23.56 -19.43 5.35
CA LYS A 302 -24.41 -19.25 4.15
C LYS A 302 -24.12 -17.93 3.44
N ALA A 303 -23.91 -16.84 4.18
CA ALA A 303 -23.56 -15.54 3.61
C ALA A 303 -22.17 -15.57 2.94
N GLU A 304 -21.19 -16.23 3.57
CA GLU A 304 -19.84 -16.38 3.02
C GLU A 304 -19.84 -17.24 1.75
N GLU A 305 -20.62 -18.32 1.73
CA GLU A 305 -20.79 -19.13 0.53
C GLU A 305 -21.46 -18.36 -0.61
N ALA A 306 -22.51 -17.58 -0.32
CA ALA A 306 -23.15 -16.71 -1.31
C ALA A 306 -22.17 -15.66 -1.86
N GLU A 307 -21.30 -15.08 -1.02
CA GLU A 307 -20.26 -14.16 -1.46
C GLU A 307 -19.22 -14.85 -2.34
N ARG A 308 -18.81 -16.07 -2.01
CA ARG A 308 -17.89 -16.89 -2.80
C ARG A 308 -18.44 -17.16 -4.20
N VAL A 309 -19.72 -17.47 -4.33
CA VAL A 309 -20.39 -17.67 -5.63
C VAL A 309 -20.38 -16.36 -6.43
N ARG A 310 -20.79 -15.25 -5.83
CA ARG A 310 -20.77 -13.92 -6.48
C ARG A 310 -19.37 -13.52 -6.95
N ARG A 311 -18.32 -13.82 -6.18
CA ARG A 311 -16.93 -13.56 -6.57
C ARG A 311 -16.52 -14.35 -7.81
N LYS A 312 -16.87 -15.64 -7.90
CA LYS A 312 -16.61 -16.47 -9.09
C LYS A 312 -17.35 -15.95 -10.32
N GLU A 313 -18.59 -15.48 -10.17
CA GLU A 313 -19.34 -14.86 -11.28
C GLU A 313 -18.69 -13.55 -11.76
N ILE A 314 -18.21 -12.71 -10.85
CA ILE A 314 -17.51 -11.48 -11.22
C ILE A 314 -16.19 -11.80 -11.94
N GLU A 315 -15.44 -12.77 -11.43
CA GLU A 315 -14.16 -13.20 -12.02
C GLU A 315 -14.35 -13.73 -13.45
N THR A 316 -15.36 -14.56 -13.68
CA THR A 316 -15.68 -15.08 -15.02
C THR A 316 -16.14 -13.96 -15.96
N LYS A 317 -16.93 -12.99 -15.50
CA LYS A 317 -17.31 -11.80 -16.30
C LYS A 317 -16.08 -10.98 -16.69
N ILE A 318 -15.15 -10.76 -15.78
CA ILE A 318 -13.92 -10.00 -16.10
C ILE A 318 -13.02 -10.79 -17.05
N ALA A 319 -12.89 -12.10 -16.87
CA ALA A 319 -12.15 -12.95 -17.81
C ALA A 319 -12.74 -12.88 -19.23
N ARG A 320 -14.08 -12.91 -19.35
CA ARG A 320 -14.78 -12.77 -20.64
C ARG A 320 -14.53 -11.41 -21.29
N GLN A 321 -14.61 -10.32 -20.52
CA GLN A 321 -14.32 -8.97 -21.02
C GLN A 321 -12.85 -8.81 -21.45
N LYS A 322 -11.92 -9.40 -20.70
CA LYS A 322 -10.50 -9.38 -21.04
C LYS A 322 -10.24 -10.09 -22.38
N LYS A 323 -10.82 -11.29 -22.56
CA LYS A 323 -10.73 -12.04 -23.82
C LYS A 323 -11.30 -11.25 -25.01
N GLN A 324 -12.46 -10.62 -24.84
CA GLN A 324 -13.06 -9.75 -25.88
C GLN A 324 -12.18 -8.54 -26.23
N LYS A 325 -11.57 -7.88 -25.22
CA LYS A 325 -10.64 -6.76 -25.47
C LYS A 325 -9.37 -7.21 -26.19
N GLU A 326 -8.81 -8.36 -25.83
CA GLU A 326 -7.64 -8.94 -26.50
C GLU A 326 -7.95 -9.30 -27.96
N GLU A 327 -9.11 -9.89 -28.23
CA GLU A 327 -9.55 -10.21 -29.59
C GLU A 327 -9.77 -8.94 -30.43
N LEU A 328 -10.42 -7.91 -29.88
CA LEU A 328 -10.58 -6.63 -30.56
C LEU A 328 -9.23 -5.97 -30.86
N ALA A 329 -8.27 -6.05 -29.93
CA ALA A 329 -6.92 -5.54 -30.14
C ALA A 329 -6.20 -6.28 -31.28
N ARG A 330 -6.33 -7.62 -31.35
CA ARG A 330 -5.78 -8.44 -32.44
C ARG A 330 -6.40 -8.07 -33.79
N GLN A 331 -7.72 -7.91 -33.86
CA GLN A 331 -8.40 -7.50 -35.09
C GLN A 331 -7.94 -6.11 -35.56
N LYS A 332 -7.77 -5.16 -34.64
CA LYS A 332 -7.24 -3.82 -34.96
C LYS A 332 -5.79 -3.88 -35.45
N ALA A 333 -4.95 -4.69 -34.82
CA ALA A 333 -3.56 -4.89 -35.25
C ALA A 333 -3.48 -5.50 -36.66
N ALA A 334 -4.27 -6.54 -36.94
CA ALA A 334 -4.34 -7.16 -38.27
C ALA A 334 -4.81 -6.19 -39.35
N LYS A 335 -5.83 -5.37 -39.08
CA LYS A 335 -6.28 -4.32 -40.02
C LYS A 335 -5.22 -3.23 -40.25
N ALA A 336 -4.47 -2.85 -39.21
CA ALA A 336 -3.39 -1.88 -39.35
C ALA A 336 -2.23 -2.46 -40.18
N GLU A 337 -1.94 -3.75 -40.03
CA GLU A 337 -0.93 -4.45 -40.81
C GLU A 337 -1.33 -4.59 -42.28
N SER A 338 -2.58 -4.97 -42.57
CA SER A 338 -3.06 -5.05 -43.96
C SER A 338 -2.99 -3.68 -44.65
N ALA A 339 -3.44 -2.62 -43.99
CA ALA A 339 -3.34 -1.25 -44.53
C ALA A 339 -1.88 -0.82 -44.75
N ARG A 340 -0.94 -1.26 -43.90
CA ARG A 340 0.48 -0.99 -44.08
C ARG A 340 1.06 -1.70 -45.30
N LEU A 341 0.66 -2.95 -45.55
CA LEU A 341 1.09 -3.71 -46.71
C LEU A 341 0.57 -3.09 -48.01
N GLU A 342 -0.71 -2.74 -48.07
CA GLU A 342 -1.31 -2.03 -49.21
C GLU A 342 -0.58 -0.71 -49.51
N ALA A 343 -0.27 0.08 -48.47
CA ALA A 343 0.49 1.31 -48.63
C ALA A 343 1.91 1.08 -49.16
N LEU A 344 2.55 -0.03 -48.79
CA LEU A 344 3.90 -0.39 -49.24
C LEU A 344 3.88 -0.87 -50.70
N GLU A 345 2.86 -1.63 -51.08
CA GLU A 345 2.64 -2.03 -52.47
C GLU A 345 2.36 -0.83 -53.39
N ALA A 346 1.52 0.12 -52.94
CA ALA A 346 1.26 1.35 -53.67
C ALA A 346 2.55 2.18 -53.89
N LYS A 347 3.45 2.21 -52.89
CA LYS A 347 4.77 2.84 -53.03
C LYS A 347 5.65 2.13 -54.05
N ARG A 348 5.68 0.79 -54.04
CA ARG A 348 6.44 -0.01 -55.02
C ARG A 348 5.96 0.27 -56.45
N ILE A 349 4.64 0.23 -56.68
CA ILE A 349 4.04 0.53 -57.99
C ILE A 349 4.40 1.95 -58.44
N ARG A 350 4.37 2.93 -57.53
CA ARG A 350 4.76 4.31 -57.84
C ARG A 350 6.25 4.41 -58.22
N GLN A 351 7.12 3.68 -57.55
CA GLN A 351 8.54 3.66 -57.85
C GLN A 351 8.82 3.03 -59.22
N GLU A 352 8.19 1.90 -59.52
CA GLU A 352 8.31 1.24 -60.82
C GLU A 352 7.82 2.13 -61.98
N LYS A 353 6.71 2.85 -61.77
CA LYS A 353 6.25 3.88 -62.72
C LYS A 353 7.26 5.00 -62.93
N LEU A 354 7.93 5.45 -61.87
CA LEU A 354 8.97 6.48 -61.96
C LEU A 354 10.20 5.97 -62.72
N GLU A 355 10.64 4.75 -62.43
CA GLU A 355 11.79 4.11 -63.09
C GLU A 355 11.53 3.87 -64.58
N THR A 356 10.33 3.39 -64.94
CA THR A 356 9.91 3.21 -66.33
C THR A 356 9.81 4.54 -67.09
N GLU A 357 9.30 5.60 -66.46
CA GLU A 357 9.29 6.95 -67.05
C GLU A 357 10.71 7.49 -67.29
N GLN A 358 11.61 7.30 -66.31
CA GLN A 358 13.02 7.68 -66.44
C GLN A 358 13.71 6.90 -67.57
N ALA A 359 13.47 5.61 -67.68
CA ALA A 359 14.01 4.78 -68.76
C ALA A 359 13.52 5.26 -70.14
N ARG A 360 12.23 5.61 -70.25
CA ARG A 360 11.66 6.16 -71.48
C ARG A 360 12.33 7.48 -71.88
N LYS A 361 12.54 8.40 -70.94
CA LYS A 361 13.24 9.68 -71.19
C LYS A 361 14.67 9.44 -71.68
N LYS A 362 15.43 8.56 -71.03
CA LYS A 362 16.79 8.18 -71.46
C LYS A 362 16.81 7.56 -72.86
N ALA A 363 15.85 6.70 -73.18
CA ALA A 363 15.77 6.09 -74.51
C ALA A 363 15.44 7.12 -75.61
N GLU A 364 14.60 8.10 -75.30
CA GLU A 364 14.28 9.21 -76.20
C GLU A 364 15.50 10.11 -76.45
N GLU A 365 16.24 10.47 -75.40
CA GLU A 365 17.50 11.21 -75.48
C GLU A 365 18.53 10.45 -76.34
N ALA A 366 18.68 9.15 -76.13
CA ALA A 366 19.59 8.30 -76.91
C ALA A 366 19.18 8.24 -78.40
N ARG A 367 17.87 8.14 -78.68
CA ARG A 367 17.34 8.15 -80.06
C ARG A 367 17.62 9.48 -80.75
N LEU A 368 17.45 10.60 -80.04
CA LEU A 368 17.75 11.93 -80.56
C LEU A 368 19.26 12.08 -80.84
N ALA A 369 20.12 11.59 -79.94
CA ALA A 369 21.56 11.58 -80.12
C ALA A 369 21.99 10.75 -81.34
N LYS A 370 21.38 9.58 -81.56
CA LYS A 370 21.64 8.74 -82.74
C LYS A 370 21.26 9.44 -84.04
N LYS A 371 20.09 10.09 -84.11
CA LYS A 371 19.69 10.87 -85.29
C LYS A 371 20.70 11.98 -85.60
N LYS A 372 21.13 12.73 -84.59
CA LYS A 372 22.16 13.78 -84.75
C LYS A 372 23.49 13.19 -85.25
N ALA A 373 23.88 12.01 -84.76
CA ALA A 373 25.09 11.33 -85.22
C ALA A 373 24.97 10.86 -86.69
N GLU A 374 23.84 10.30 -87.10
CA GLU A 374 23.56 9.91 -88.48
C GLU A 374 23.55 11.11 -89.43
N GLU A 375 22.96 12.23 -89.02
CA GLU A 375 22.99 13.48 -89.77
C GLU A 375 24.42 14.01 -89.92
N ALA A 376 25.21 14.00 -88.84
CA ALA A 376 26.61 14.37 -88.88
C ALA A 376 27.43 13.44 -89.80
N GLU A 377 27.17 12.14 -89.80
CA GLU A 377 27.82 11.19 -90.69
C GLU A 377 27.45 11.43 -92.16
N ARG A 378 26.16 11.67 -92.45
CA ARG A 378 25.72 12.05 -93.81
C ARG A 378 26.41 13.32 -94.28
N ALA A 379 26.54 14.33 -93.41
CA ALA A 379 27.28 15.54 -93.72
C ALA A 379 28.75 15.22 -94.05
N ARG A 380 29.42 14.39 -93.24
CA ARG A 380 30.80 13.94 -93.48
C ARG A 380 30.96 13.18 -94.80
N ARG A 381 30.01 12.29 -95.14
CA ARG A 381 30.02 11.55 -96.42
C ARG A 381 29.90 12.50 -97.61
N LYS A 382 29.00 13.49 -97.54
CA LYS A 382 28.89 14.53 -98.57
C LYS A 382 30.18 15.31 -98.74
N THR A 383 30.82 15.73 -97.64
CA THR A 383 32.11 16.43 -97.71
C THR A 383 33.21 15.56 -98.31
N LEU A 384 33.27 14.27 -97.94
CA LEU A 384 34.26 13.33 -98.48
C LEU A 384 34.06 13.08 -99.98
N ALA A 385 32.81 12.92 -100.43
CA ALA A 385 32.49 12.79 -101.85
C ALA A 385 32.91 14.03 -102.65
N ALA A 386 32.69 15.24 -102.11
CA ALA A 386 33.14 16.48 -102.74
C ALA A 386 34.67 16.55 -102.85
N ILE A 387 35.40 16.11 -101.82
CA ILE A 387 36.88 16.03 -101.85
C ILE A 387 37.33 15.02 -102.92
N LYS A 388 36.70 13.84 -103.00
CA LYS A 388 37.03 12.80 -103.99
C LYS A 388 36.80 13.32 -105.42
N ALA A 389 35.67 13.96 -105.69
CA ALA A 389 35.37 14.56 -106.99
C ALA A 389 36.39 15.64 -107.37
N LYS A 390 36.84 16.48 -106.42
CA LYS A 390 37.94 17.43 -106.65
C LYS A 390 39.25 16.72 -107.00
N LYS A 391 39.59 15.63 -106.28
CA LYS A 391 40.79 14.83 -106.56
C LYS A 391 40.75 14.21 -107.95
N GLU A 392 39.62 13.65 -108.37
CA GLU A 392 39.46 13.06 -109.72
C GLU A 392 39.60 14.12 -110.81
N LYS A 393 39.06 15.34 -110.61
CA LYS A 393 39.30 16.48 -111.51
C LYS A 393 40.78 16.82 -111.62
N LEU A 394 41.48 16.91 -110.49
CA LEU A 394 42.93 17.18 -110.44
C LEU A 394 43.74 16.10 -111.15
N ILE A 395 43.36 14.82 -111.00
CA ILE A 395 44.00 13.70 -111.71
C ILE A 395 43.76 13.81 -113.22
N ALA A 396 42.54 14.17 -113.65
CA ALA A 396 42.23 14.37 -115.05
C ALA A 396 43.02 15.55 -115.66
N GLU A 397 43.20 16.64 -114.91
CA GLU A 397 44.07 17.75 -115.30
C GLU A 397 45.53 17.32 -115.40
N LEU A 398 46.04 16.55 -114.43
CA LEU A 398 47.37 15.95 -114.49
C LEU A 398 47.56 15.01 -115.69
N ALA A 399 46.55 14.21 -116.04
CA ALA A 399 46.59 13.34 -117.21
C ALA A 399 46.65 14.14 -118.52
N LYS A 400 45.87 15.23 -118.61
CA LYS A 400 45.93 16.17 -119.76
C LYS A 400 47.31 16.84 -119.87
N ALA A 401 47.89 17.24 -118.73
CA ALA A 401 49.24 17.80 -118.70
C ALA A 401 50.27 16.78 -119.23
N LYS A 402 50.17 15.51 -118.82
CA LYS A 402 51.04 14.43 -119.32
C LYS A 402 50.86 14.13 -120.80
N THR A 403 49.64 14.19 -121.34
CA THR A 403 49.41 14.03 -122.79
C THR A 403 50.00 15.19 -123.59
N LEU A 404 49.93 16.41 -123.05
CA LEU A 404 50.59 17.59 -123.61
C LEU A 404 52.11 17.43 -123.58
N GLU A 405 52.69 16.95 -122.48
CA GLU A 405 54.12 16.60 -122.40
C GLU A 405 54.51 15.52 -123.43
N ALA A 406 53.66 14.50 -123.65
CA ALA A 406 53.90 13.46 -124.66
C ALA A 406 53.77 13.96 -126.11
N GLU A 407 52.89 14.92 -126.39
CA GLU A 407 52.79 15.61 -127.69
C GLU A 407 53.99 16.53 -127.93
N LEU A 408 54.43 17.27 -126.91
CA LEU A 408 55.68 18.04 -126.95
C LEU A 408 56.89 17.13 -127.19
N ALA A 409 56.93 15.95 -126.56
CA ALA A 409 57.97 14.95 -126.79
C ALA A 409 57.94 14.38 -128.24
N LYS A 410 56.75 14.22 -128.83
CA LYS A 410 56.58 13.86 -130.25
C LYS A 410 56.98 14.99 -131.20
N GLN A 411 56.70 16.25 -130.85
CA GLN A 411 57.16 17.40 -131.62
C GLN A 411 58.69 17.56 -131.55
N SER A 412 59.31 17.26 -130.40
CA SER A 412 60.78 17.19 -130.31
C SER A 412 61.37 16.00 -131.08
N ALA A 413 60.66 14.87 -131.19
CA ALA A 413 61.06 13.75 -132.04
C ALA A 413 60.85 14.03 -133.54
N ALA A 414 59.86 14.85 -133.90
CA ALA A 414 59.65 15.32 -135.28
C ALA A 414 60.60 16.47 -135.68
N ALA A 415 61.14 17.20 -134.71
CA ALA A 415 62.24 18.15 -134.91
C ALA A 415 63.62 17.47 -135.02
N MET A 416 63.71 16.17 -134.75
CA MET A 416 64.89 15.34 -134.98
C MET A 416 64.58 14.32 -136.08
N GLY A 417 64.59 14.79 -137.31
CA GLY A 417 64.66 13.90 -138.47
C GLY A 417 65.52 14.52 -139.56
N PRO A 418 66.19 13.68 -140.35
CA PRO A 418 66.98 12.50 -140.00
C PRO A 418 68.46 12.81 -139.77
#